data_AF-A0A803NAV0-F1
#
_entry.id   AF-A0A803NAV0-F1
#
_cell.length_a   1.000
_cell.length_b   1.000
_cell.length_c   1.000
_cell.angle_alpha   90.00
_cell.angle_beta   90.00
_cell.angle_gamma   90.00
#
_symmetry.space_group_name_H-M   'P 1'
#
loop_
_entity.id
_entity.type
_entity.pdbx_description
1 polymer ?
#
loop_
_entity_poly.entity_id
_entity_poly.type
_entity_poly.pdbx_seq_one_letter_code
_entity_poly.pdbx_strand_id
1 'polypeptide(L)' 'MLEGDLMEDYNTFVITYQVIPKGEELSLVTWTFEYEKKHPGVPEPSSLMDELLKLAKEIDDHHHRQDK' A
#
# COMPACT_ATOMS: atom_id res chain seq x y z
N MET A 1 1.45 -8.75 -12.14
CA MET A 1 1.73 -7.62 -13.05
C MET A 1 0.76 -6.52 -12.68
N LEU A 2 1.26 -5.30 -12.46
CA LEU A 2 0.38 -4.14 -12.30
C LEU A 2 -0.03 -3.70 -13.71
N GLU A 3 -1.33 -3.53 -13.94
CA GLU A 3 -1.95 -3.09 -15.19
C GLU A 3 -3.03 -2.05 -14.84
N GLY A 4 -3.58 -1.35 -15.83
CA GLY A 4 -4.62 -0.34 -15.62
C GLY A 4 -4.06 1.05 -15.28
N ASP A 5 -4.83 1.84 -14.54
CA ASP A 5 -4.65 3.29 -14.35
C ASP A 5 -3.24 3.69 -13.87
N LEU A 6 -2.58 2.88 -13.05
CA LEU A 6 -1.20 3.15 -12.62
C LEU A 6 -0.20 3.15 -13.79
N MET A 7 -0.42 2.32 -14.81
CA MET A 7 0.42 2.28 -16.00
C MET A 7 0.11 3.41 -16.98
N GLU A 8 -0.90 4.25 -16.72
CA GLU A 8 -1.11 5.50 -17.47
C GLU A 8 -0.10 6.57 -17.06
N ASP A 9 0.30 6.59 -15.80
CA ASP A 9 1.17 7.60 -15.19
C ASP A 9 2.62 7.14 -14.96
N TYR A 10 2.81 5.84 -14.69
CA TYR A 10 4.12 5.28 -14.35
C TYR A 10 4.58 4.24 -15.40
N ASN A 11 5.86 4.29 -15.78
CA ASN A 11 6.51 3.29 -16.64
C ASN A 11 6.69 1.97 -15.90
N THR A 12 7.09 2.08 -14.63
CA THR A 12 7.22 0.96 -13.70
C THR A 12 6.59 1.35 -12.39
N PHE A 13 5.94 0.40 -11.76
CA PHE A 13 5.42 0.54 -10.42
C PHE A 13 5.53 -0.83 -9.75
N VAL A 14 6.16 -0.90 -8.60
CA VAL A 14 6.30 -2.10 -7.79
C VAL A 14 5.92 -1.74 -6.36
N ILE A 15 4.96 -2.48 -5.82
CA ILE A 15 4.55 -2.36 -4.42
C ILE A 15 5.07 -3.58 -3.69
N THR A 16 5.97 -3.34 -2.75
CA THR A 16 6.42 -4.35 -1.79
C THR A 16 5.78 -4.06 -0.45
N TYR A 17 5.23 -5.08 0.21
CA TYR A 17 4.74 -4.96 1.57
C TYR A 17 5.46 -5.95 2.48
N GLN A 18 5.71 -5.54 3.71
CA GLN A 18 6.29 -6.38 4.75
C GLN A 18 5.45 -6.24 6.02
N VAL A 19 5.04 -7.37 6.60
CA VAL A 19 4.39 -7.42 7.91
C VAL A 19 5.40 -7.98 8.90
N ILE A 20 5.68 -7.23 9.95
CA ILE A 20 6.59 -7.60 11.02
C ILE A 20 5.79 -7.70 12.33
N PRO A 21 5.53 -8.92 12.84
CA PRO A 21 4.89 -9.09 14.13
C PRO A 21 5.70 -8.44 15.26
N LYS A 22 4.99 -7.78 16.17
CA LYS A 22 5.50 -7.07 17.35
C LYS A 22 4.79 -7.62 18.59
N GLY A 23 4.86 -8.94 18.79
CA GLY A 23 4.10 -9.66 19.82
C GLY A 23 2.90 -10.39 19.21
N GLU A 24 1.93 -10.74 20.04
CA GLU A 24 0.75 -11.52 19.62
C GLU A 24 -0.36 -10.66 18.99
N GLU A 25 -0.52 -9.41 19.44
CA GLU A 25 -1.65 -8.55 19.04
C GLU A 25 -1.26 -7.36 18.15
N LEU A 26 0.05 -7.10 17.98
CA LEU A 26 0.53 -5.94 17.23
C LEU A 26 1.42 -6.39 16.09
N SER A 27 1.22 -5.79 14.91
CA SER A 27 2.11 -5.93 13.77
C SER A 27 2.46 -4.56 13.20
N LEU A 28 3.72 -4.40 12.75
CA LEU A 28 4.14 -3.27 11.95
C LEU A 28 4.04 -3.65 10.48
N VAL A 29 3.27 -2.90 9.70
CA VAL A 29 3.22 -3.07 8.25
C VAL A 29 3.96 -1.93 7.58
N THR A 30 4.87 -2.28 6.66
CA THR A 30 5.64 -1.35 5.85
C THR A 30 5.28 -1.58 4.39
N TRP A 31 4.86 -0.53 3.69
CA TRP A 31 4.73 -0.52 2.23
C TRP A 31 5.86 0.31 1.63
N THR A 32 6.49 -0.24 0.59
CA THR A 32 7.53 0.42 -0.20
C THR A 32 7.06 0.49 -1.65
N PHE A 33 7.04 1.71 -2.20
CA PHE A 33 6.71 1.93 -3.60
C PHE A 33 8.00 2.25 -4.35
N GLU A 34 8.31 1.43 -5.34
CA GLU A 34 9.41 1.66 -6.28
C GLU A 34 8.80 1.93 -7.65
N TYR A 35 9.03 3.11 -8.21
CA TYR A 35 8.33 3.55 -9.42
C TYR A 35 9.19 4.44 -10.30
N GLU A 36 8.85 4.45 -11.58
CA GLU A 36 9.39 5.36 -12.58
C GLU A 36 8.24 6.16 -13.21
N LYS A 37 8.25 7.48 -13.03
CA LYS A 37 7.26 8.37 -13.66
C LYS A 37 7.49 8.42 -15.17
N LYS A 38 6.41 8.48 -15.95
CA LYS A 38 6.51 8.69 -17.41
C LYS A 38 7.12 10.03 -17.78
N HIS A 39 6.86 11.05 -16.97
CA HIS A 39 7.43 12.39 -17.12
C HIS A 39 7.41 13.15 -15.79
N PRO A 40 8.20 14.24 -15.64
CA PRO A 40 8.31 14.96 -14.36
C PRO A 40 7.01 15.54 -13.80
N GLY A 41 6.03 15.82 -14.67
CA GLY A 41 4.71 16.32 -14.26
C GLY A 41 3.77 15.30 -13.61
N VAL A 42 4.11 14.00 -13.60
CA VAL A 42 3.30 12.97 -12.94
C VAL A 42 3.40 13.17 -11.41
N PRO A 43 2.28 13.14 -10.67
CA PRO A 43 2.30 13.31 -9.23
C PRO A 43 3.05 12.18 -8.51
N GLU A 44 3.46 12.42 -7.27
CA GLU A 44 3.91 11.33 -6.39
C GLU A 44 2.70 10.45 -5.99
N PRO A 45 2.89 9.14 -5.81
CA PRO A 45 1.80 8.21 -5.47
C PRO A 45 1.38 8.28 -3.99
N SER A 46 1.47 9.44 -3.35
CA SER A 46 1.16 9.60 -1.92
C SER A 46 -0.32 9.38 -1.62
N SER A 47 -1.22 9.75 -2.55
CA SER A 47 -2.66 9.47 -2.41
C SER A 47 -2.94 7.97 -2.32
N LEU A 48 -2.27 7.16 -3.15
CA LEU A 48 -2.38 5.70 -3.10
C LEU A 48 -1.85 5.17 -1.75
N MET A 49 -0.78 5.77 -1.21
CA MET A 49 -0.26 5.40 0.11
C MET A 49 -1.30 5.62 1.23
N ASP A 50 -2.00 6.75 1.19
CA ASP A 50 -3.06 7.07 2.15
C ASP A 50 -4.26 6.10 2.03
N GLU A 51 -4.61 5.70 0.81
CA GLU A 51 -5.65 4.69 0.57
C GLU A 51 -5.25 3.32 1.11
N LEU A 52 -4.01 2.87 0.87
CA LEU A 52 -3.51 1.61 1.45
C LEU A 52 -3.49 1.65 2.98
N LEU A 53 -3.14 2.79 3.58
CA LEU A 53 -3.19 2.96 5.03
C LEU A 53 -4.63 2.84 5.56
N LYS A 54 -5.60 3.42 4.85
CA LYS A 54 -7.02 3.28 5.20
C LYS A 54 -7.48 1.83 5.08
N LEU A 55 -7.14 1.17 3.98
CA LEU A 55 -7.46 -0.24 3.75
C LEU A 55 -6.86 -1.14 4.84
N ALA A 56 -5.61 -0.89 5.25
CA ALA A 56 -4.97 -1.64 6.32
C ALA A 56 -5.75 -1.57 7.63
N LYS A 57 -6.28 -0.40 8.00
CA LYS A 57 -7.14 -0.23 9.18
C LYS A 57 -8.45 -0.99 9.02
N GLU A 58 -9.08 -0.94 7.86
CA GLU A 58 -10.33 -1.67 7.59
C GLU A 58 -10.14 -3.19 7.66
N ILE A 59 -9.01 -3.69 7.17
CA ILE A 59 -8.60 -5.10 7.27
C ILE A 59 -8.37 -5.48 8.74
N ASP A 60 -7.63 -4.66 9.49
CA ASP A 60 -7.37 -4.90 10.92
C ASP A 60 -8.67 -4.94 11.73
N ASP A 61 -9.53 -3.94 11.53
CA ASP A 61 -10.87 -3.86 12.10
C ASP A 61 -11.73 -5.09 11.77
N HIS A 62 -11.67 -5.59 10.53
CA HIS A 62 -12.43 -6.75 10.10
C HIS A 62 -11.96 -8.04 10.80
N HIS A 63 -10.65 -8.24 10.90
CA HIS A 63 -10.08 -9.44 11.52
C HIS A 63 -10.24 -9.42 13.04
N HIS A 64 -10.06 -8.27 13.70
CA HIS A 64 -10.24 -8.14 15.15
C HIS A 64 -11.71 -8.09 15.60
N ARG A 65 -12.68 -7.86 14.70
CA ARG A 65 -14.12 -7.93 15.02
C ARG A 65 -14.65 -9.36 15.18
N GLN A 66 -13.94 -10.38 14.69
CA GLN A 66 -14.42 -11.77 14.77
C GLN A 66 -14.12 -12.45 16.12
N ASP A 67 -13.33 -11.82 17.00
CA ASP A 67 -12.96 -12.32 18.33
C ASP A 67 -13.83 -11.76 19.49
N LYS A 68 -15.02 -11.23 19.20
CA LYS A 68 -16.03 -10.82 20.20
C LYS A 68 -17.39 -11.41 19.90
#